data_AF-A0A2V6MWR0-F1
#
_entry.id   AF-A0A2V6MWR0-F1
#
_cell.length_a   1.000
_cell.length_b   1.000
_cell.length_c   1.000
_cell.angle_alpha   90.00
_cell.angle_beta   90.00
_cell.angle_gamma   90.00
#
_symmetry.space_group_name_H-M   'P 1'
#
loop_
_entity.id
_entity.type
_entity.pdbx_description
1 polymer ?
#
loop_
_entity_poly.entity_id
_entity_poly.type
_entity_poly.pdbx_seq_one_letter_code
_entity_poly.pdbx_strand_id
1 'polypeptide(L)'
;MTGKVAPDQMARKAQAVAYWLLPETAARAVLSREIRVQARRFGAPLFEPHVTIFVAPESSRPPLDVLRKLLPVKIELTIHSIRFGEQFTKTLFVQFATNTTLQQLGDAIWKATGAGDRYLIDPHLSLLYAKLPPETKQRLADKIRLPFREVCFTSICAMRCARPTTTASEVERWKLLAP
;
A
#
# COMPACT_ATOMS: atom_id res chain seq x y z
N MET A 1 -4.48 -21.68 46.61
CA MET A 1 -5.21 -20.69 45.82
C MET A 1 -4.37 -20.32 44.61
N THR A 2 -4.61 -20.99 43.49
CA THR A 2 -3.89 -20.80 42.23
C THR A 2 -4.54 -19.65 41.45
N GLY A 3 -3.88 -18.50 41.44
CA GLY A 3 -4.26 -17.37 40.60
C GLY A 3 -3.93 -17.68 39.14
N LYS A 4 -4.98 -17.90 38.34
CA LYS A 4 -4.91 -18.09 36.90
C LYS A 4 -4.61 -16.72 36.26
N VAL A 5 -3.39 -16.51 35.79
CA VAL A 5 -3.04 -15.33 34.99
C VAL A 5 -3.81 -15.43 33.67
N ALA A 6 -4.68 -14.45 33.41
CA ALA A 6 -5.44 -14.36 32.18
C ALA A 6 -4.47 -14.22 30.98
N PRO A 7 -4.75 -14.85 29.83
CA PRO A 7 -3.87 -14.75 28.67
C PRO A 7 -3.83 -13.30 28.17
N ASP A 8 -2.63 -12.75 28.27
CA ASP A 8 -2.01 -11.64 27.55
C ASP A 8 -2.95 -10.87 26.59
N GLN A 9 -3.33 -9.66 26.99
CA GLN A 9 -3.79 -8.64 26.06
C GLN A 9 -2.65 -8.35 25.09
N MET A 10 -2.60 -9.05 23.95
CA MET A 10 -1.80 -8.61 22.81
C MET A 10 -2.06 -7.12 22.61
N ALA A 11 -1.06 -6.28 22.87
CA ALA A 11 -1.16 -4.84 22.71
C ALA A 11 -1.74 -4.55 21.32
N ARG A 12 -2.92 -3.92 21.27
CA ARG A 12 -3.56 -3.60 19.99
C ARG A 12 -2.62 -2.67 19.23
N LYS A 13 -2.21 -3.08 18.02
CA LYS A 13 -1.42 -2.22 17.14
C LYS A 13 -2.16 -0.92 16.87
N ALA A 14 -1.40 0.17 16.86
CA ALA A 14 -1.89 1.46 16.43
C ALA A 14 -2.50 1.35 15.01
N GLN A 15 -3.63 2.01 14.82
CA GLN A 15 -4.23 2.17 13.50
C GLN A 15 -3.72 3.46 12.86
N ALA A 16 -3.80 3.50 11.53
CA ALA A 16 -3.45 4.65 10.72
C ALA A 16 -4.40 4.76 9.52
N VAL A 17 -4.41 5.94 8.90
CA VAL A 17 -5.06 6.17 7.61
C VAL A 17 -4.00 6.20 6.52
N ALA A 18 -4.04 5.23 5.63
CA ALA A 18 -3.23 5.20 4.42
C ALA A 18 -4.02 5.79 3.24
N TYR A 19 -3.44 6.77 2.57
CA TYR A 19 -3.96 7.37 1.35
C TYR A 19 -3.34 6.67 0.15
N TRP A 20 -4.18 6.10 -0.70
CA TRP A 20 -3.77 5.24 -1.80
C TRP A 20 -4.08 5.89 -3.13
N LEU A 21 -3.13 5.83 -4.05
CA LEU A 21 -3.31 6.15 -5.46
C LEU A 21 -3.66 4.86 -6.22
N LEU A 22 -4.75 4.88 -6.98
CA LEU A 22 -5.30 3.71 -7.65
C LEU A 22 -5.10 3.78 -9.18
N PRO A 23 -4.61 2.69 -9.81
CA PRO A 23 -4.39 2.64 -11.24
C PRO A 23 -5.72 2.68 -12.00
N GLU A 24 -5.68 3.17 -13.24
CA GLU A 24 -6.81 3.11 -14.14
C GLU A 24 -7.23 1.66 -14.49
N THR A 25 -8.45 1.50 -15.01
CA THR A 25 -9.11 0.20 -15.18
C THR A 25 -8.26 -0.86 -15.90
N ALA A 26 -7.61 -0.53 -17.01
CA ALA A 26 -6.83 -1.48 -17.79
C ALA A 26 -5.60 -2.00 -17.03
N ALA A 27 -4.78 -1.08 -16.51
CA ALA A 27 -3.61 -1.45 -15.71
C ALA A 27 -4.01 -2.13 -14.40
N ARG A 28 -5.09 -1.66 -13.76
CA ARG A 28 -5.67 -2.27 -12.56
C ARG A 28 -6.03 -3.73 -12.79
N ALA A 29 -6.70 -4.07 -13.89
CA ALA A 29 -7.09 -5.43 -14.20
C ALA A 29 -5.87 -6.37 -14.31
N VAL A 30 -4.79 -5.92 -14.98
CA VAL A 30 -3.54 -6.67 -15.10
C VAL A 30 -2.89 -6.86 -13.73
N LEU A 31 -2.73 -5.80 -12.96
CA LEU A 31 -2.09 -5.84 -11.64
C LEU A 31 -2.88 -6.69 -10.63
N SER A 32 -4.21 -6.57 -10.62
CA SER A 32 -5.09 -7.41 -9.80
C SER A 32 -5.03 -8.89 -10.20
N ARG A 33 -4.80 -9.20 -11.48
CA ARG A 33 -4.58 -10.58 -11.92
C ARG A 33 -3.25 -11.11 -11.38
N GLU A 34 -2.17 -10.34 -11.48
CA GLU A 34 -0.87 -10.74 -10.95
C GLU A 34 -0.91 -10.94 -9.43
N ILE A 35 -1.52 -10.02 -8.68
CA ILE A 35 -1.73 -10.16 -7.23
C ILE A 35 -2.48 -11.46 -6.92
N ARG A 36 -3.58 -11.76 -7.63
CA ARG A 36 -4.34 -13.00 -7.42
C ARG A 36 -3.53 -14.26 -7.72
N VAL A 37 -2.73 -14.25 -8.78
CA VAL A 37 -1.85 -15.39 -9.14
C VAL A 37 -0.84 -15.65 -8.03
N GLN A 38 -0.14 -14.60 -7.56
CA GLN A 38 0.85 -14.77 -6.49
C GLN A 38 0.20 -15.14 -5.16
N ALA A 39 -0.92 -14.50 -4.81
CA ALA A 39 -1.65 -14.79 -3.59
C ALA A 39 -2.13 -16.24 -3.50
N ARG A 40 -2.71 -16.77 -4.59
CA ARG A 40 -3.10 -18.20 -4.67
C ARG A 40 -1.91 -19.12 -4.54
N ARG A 41 -0.79 -18.80 -5.19
CA ARG A 41 0.42 -19.62 -5.17
C ARG A 41 1.04 -19.75 -3.77
N PHE A 42 0.95 -18.70 -2.94
CA PHE A 42 1.64 -18.63 -1.64
C PHE A 42 0.69 -18.57 -0.44
N GLY A 43 -0.62 -18.73 -0.62
CA GLY A 43 -1.60 -18.60 0.46
C GLY A 43 -1.59 -17.21 1.11
N ALA A 44 -1.41 -16.16 0.28
CA ALA A 44 -1.25 -14.78 0.74
C ALA A 44 -2.59 -14.01 0.68
N PRO A 45 -2.75 -12.90 1.44
CA PRO A 45 -3.96 -12.11 1.40
C PRO A 45 -4.12 -11.42 0.04
N LEU A 46 -5.37 -11.18 -0.36
CA LEU A 46 -5.70 -10.31 -1.48
C LEU A 46 -5.81 -8.85 -1.02
N PHE A 47 -5.47 -7.93 -1.92
CA PHE A 47 -5.60 -6.49 -1.72
C PHE A 47 -5.75 -5.81 -3.07
N GLU A 48 -6.29 -4.60 -3.07
CA GLU A 48 -6.40 -3.78 -4.28
C GLU A 48 -5.02 -3.28 -4.71
N PRO A 49 -4.67 -3.27 -6.01
CA PRO A 49 -3.41 -2.68 -6.47
C PRO A 49 -3.40 -1.17 -6.20
N HIS A 50 -2.39 -0.68 -5.49
CA HIS A 50 -2.28 0.72 -5.08
C HIS A 50 -0.84 1.16 -4.91
N VAL A 51 -0.60 2.47 -5.00
CA VAL A 51 0.61 3.13 -4.49
C VAL A 51 0.22 3.89 -3.22
N THR A 52 0.93 3.65 -2.11
CA THR A 52 0.68 4.45 -0.89
C THR A 52 1.32 5.83 -1.05
N ILE A 53 0.51 6.88 -0.99
CA ILE A 53 0.93 8.28 -1.12
C ILE A 53 1.37 8.83 0.24
N PHE A 54 0.49 8.74 1.23
CA PHE A 54 0.69 9.27 2.57
C PHE A 54 0.11 8.33 3.64
N VAL A 55 0.72 8.24 4.82
CA VAL A 55 0.16 7.53 5.98
C VAL A 55 0.07 8.47 7.17
N ALA A 56 -1.16 8.80 7.56
CA ALA A 56 -1.46 9.68 8.68
C ALA A 56 -1.84 8.88 9.93
N PRO A 57 -1.56 9.39 11.15
CA PRO A 57 -2.17 8.88 12.38
C PRO A 57 -3.69 8.82 12.28
N GLU A 58 -4.34 7.86 12.97
CA GLU A 58 -5.81 7.77 12.97
C GLU A 58 -6.48 9.01 13.60
N SER A 59 -5.77 9.74 14.47
CA SER A 59 -6.24 10.99 15.08
C SER A 59 -6.15 12.22 14.16
N SER A 60 -5.63 12.08 12.94
CA SER A 60 -5.61 13.17 11.96
C SER A 60 -7.02 13.55 11.48
N ARG A 61 -7.11 14.63 10.70
CA ARG A 61 -8.37 15.10 10.13
C ARG A 61 -9.13 13.99 9.39
N PRO A 62 -10.49 14.02 9.38
CA PRO A 62 -11.30 13.02 8.70
C PRO A 62 -10.89 12.84 7.23
N PRO A 63 -10.71 11.61 6.74
CA PRO A 63 -10.13 11.38 5.41
C PRO A 63 -10.97 11.96 4.27
N LEU A 64 -12.30 11.97 4.39
CA LEU A 64 -13.18 12.56 3.38
C LEU A 64 -12.94 14.08 3.23
N ASP A 65 -12.70 14.79 4.33
CA ASP A 65 -12.42 16.23 4.30
C ASP A 65 -11.04 16.54 3.74
N VAL A 66 -10.09 15.61 3.90
CA VAL A 66 -8.78 15.68 3.25
C VAL A 66 -8.93 15.50 1.74
N LEU A 67 -9.62 14.43 1.30
CA LEU A 67 -9.78 14.12 -0.13
C LEU A 67 -10.57 15.19 -0.88
N ARG A 68 -11.61 15.79 -0.27
CA ARG A 68 -12.39 16.89 -0.88
C ARG A 68 -11.59 18.15 -1.21
N LYS A 69 -10.42 18.33 -0.58
CA LYS A 69 -9.53 19.48 -0.84
C LYS A 69 -8.56 19.23 -1.98
N LEU A 70 -8.49 18.00 -2.49
CA LEU A 70 -7.57 17.63 -3.55
C LEU A 70 -8.20 17.93 -4.91
N LEU A 71 -7.36 18.34 -5.86
CA LEU A 71 -7.75 18.42 -7.26
C LEU A 71 -7.94 17.02 -7.85
N PRO A 72 -8.71 16.87 -8.94
CA PRO A 72 -8.76 15.62 -9.69
C PRO A 72 -7.36 15.12 -10.07
N VAL A 73 -7.18 13.81 -10.01
CA VAL A 73 -5.86 13.18 -10.11
C VAL A 73 -5.71 12.50 -11.46
N LYS A 74 -4.61 12.81 -12.14
CA LYS A 74 -4.10 12.06 -13.28
C LYS A 74 -2.58 12.07 -13.21
N ILE A 75 -2.01 10.96 -12.76
CA ILE A 75 -0.56 10.80 -12.58
C ILE A 75 -0.12 9.57 -13.33
N GLU A 76 0.89 9.73 -14.19
CA GLU A 76 1.55 8.62 -14.86
C GLU A 76 2.87 8.33 -14.16
N LEU A 77 3.10 7.06 -13.81
CA LEU A 77 4.34 6.61 -13.20
C LEU A 77 5.04 5.59 -14.11
N THR A 78 6.30 5.85 -14.40
CA THR A 78 7.17 4.93 -15.14
C THR A 78 7.67 3.81 -14.22
N ILE A 79 7.50 2.56 -14.66
CA ILE A 79 8.03 1.38 -13.99
C ILE A 79 9.54 1.38 -14.15
N HIS A 80 10.24 1.34 -13.02
CA HIS A 80 11.68 1.20 -12.97
C HIS A 80 12.08 -0.28 -13.01
N SER A 81 11.52 -1.10 -12.10
CA SER A 81 11.82 -2.53 -12.02
C SER A 81 10.82 -3.29 -11.15
N ILE A 82 10.87 -4.63 -11.16
CA ILE A 82 10.27 -5.47 -10.12
C ILE A 82 11.31 -5.68 -9.02
N ARG A 83 10.95 -5.42 -7.76
CA ARG A 83 11.85 -5.53 -6.61
C ARG A 83 11.20 -6.30 -5.47
N PHE A 84 12.00 -6.61 -4.47
CA PHE A 84 11.57 -7.26 -3.23
C PHE A 84 12.35 -6.68 -2.05
N GLY A 85 11.84 -6.92 -0.84
CA GLY A 85 12.46 -6.51 0.42
C GLY A 85 12.05 -7.41 1.58
N GLU A 86 12.43 -6.99 2.79
CA GLU A 86 12.20 -7.77 4.02
C GLU A 86 10.90 -7.38 4.76
N GLN A 87 10.38 -6.18 4.52
CA GLN A 87 9.10 -5.76 5.09
C GLN A 87 7.97 -6.60 4.50
N PHE A 88 7.01 -7.03 5.34
CA PHE A 88 5.87 -7.83 4.90
C PHE A 88 5.08 -7.18 3.75
N THR A 89 4.92 -5.85 3.78
CA THR A 89 4.25 -5.08 2.70
C THR A 89 5.17 -4.76 1.51
N LYS A 90 6.43 -5.19 1.54
CA LYS A 90 7.40 -5.08 0.45
C LYS A 90 7.99 -6.44 0.05
N THR A 91 7.24 -7.54 0.20
CA THR A 91 7.71 -8.88 -0.21
C THR A 91 8.05 -8.94 -1.70
N LEU A 92 7.17 -8.41 -2.56
CA LEU A 92 7.39 -8.31 -4.01
C LEU A 92 6.56 -7.14 -4.53
N PHE A 93 7.15 -6.25 -5.31
CA PHE A 93 6.50 -5.03 -5.74
C PHE A 93 7.06 -4.49 -7.05
N VAL A 94 6.22 -3.73 -7.76
CA VAL A 94 6.63 -2.85 -8.85
C VAL A 94 7.25 -1.61 -8.21
N GLN A 95 8.51 -1.33 -8.51
CA GLN A 95 9.17 -0.07 -8.20
C GLN A 95 8.91 0.91 -9.34
N PHE A 96 8.41 2.10 -9.02
CA PHE A 96 8.33 3.20 -9.96
C PHE A 96 9.52 4.15 -9.81
N ALA A 97 9.81 4.92 -10.86
CA ALA A 97 10.71 6.07 -10.76
C ALA A 97 10.14 7.13 -9.82
N THR A 98 11.01 7.96 -9.25
CA THR A 98 10.58 9.13 -8.48
C THR A 98 9.79 10.08 -9.37
N ASN A 99 8.75 10.71 -8.81
CA ASN A 99 7.84 11.56 -9.57
C ASN A 99 7.45 12.80 -8.76
N THR A 100 7.76 13.99 -9.29
CA THR A 100 7.53 15.26 -8.60
C THR A 100 6.05 15.55 -8.39
N THR A 101 5.18 15.22 -9.35
CA THR A 101 3.73 15.41 -9.22
C THR A 101 3.14 14.53 -8.11
N LEU A 102 3.62 13.29 -7.99
CA LEU A 102 3.25 12.41 -6.89
C LEU A 102 3.73 12.97 -5.54
N GLN A 103 4.94 13.51 -5.48
CA GLN A 103 5.43 14.15 -4.26
C GLN A 103 4.60 15.38 -3.88
N GLN A 104 4.21 16.22 -4.85
CA GLN A 104 3.34 17.37 -4.62
C GLN A 104 1.96 16.96 -4.10
N LEU A 105 1.39 15.87 -4.64
CA LEU A 105 0.15 15.29 -4.12
C LEU A 105 0.31 14.78 -2.68
N GLY A 106 1.41 14.09 -2.38
CA GLY A 106 1.74 13.68 -1.02
C GLY A 106 1.87 14.85 -0.05
N ASP A 107 2.52 15.92 -0.49
CA ASP A 107 2.66 17.15 0.31
C ASP A 107 1.30 17.83 0.54
N ALA A 108 0.40 17.80 -0.45
CA ALA A 108 -0.95 18.33 -0.30
C ALA A 108 -1.77 17.52 0.72
N ILE A 109 -1.68 16.19 0.68
CA ILE A 109 -2.33 15.30 1.66
C ILE A 109 -1.74 15.52 3.06
N TRP A 110 -0.41 15.57 3.17
CA TRP A 110 0.28 15.85 4.43
C TRP A 110 -0.21 17.16 5.07
N LYS A 111 -0.22 18.27 4.31
CA LYS A 111 -0.74 19.57 4.77
C LYS A 111 -2.22 19.49 5.17
N ALA A 112 -3.03 18.80 4.37
CA ALA A 112 -4.46 18.68 4.61
C ALA A 112 -4.79 17.83 5.86
N THR A 113 -3.99 16.79 6.16
CA THR A 113 -4.15 15.93 7.34
C THR A 113 -3.70 16.60 8.64
N GLY A 114 -2.74 17.52 8.57
CA GLY A 114 -2.12 18.15 9.75
C GLY A 114 -1.16 17.22 10.49
N ALA A 115 -0.63 16.18 9.82
CA ALA A 115 0.34 15.26 10.40
C ALA A 115 1.70 15.96 10.63
N GLY A 116 2.43 15.53 11.66
CA GLY A 116 3.73 16.13 12.01
C GLY A 116 4.81 15.86 10.98
N ASP A 117 5.00 14.59 10.61
CA ASP A 117 6.12 14.17 9.76
C ASP A 117 5.73 14.16 8.28
N ARG A 118 6.50 14.92 7.49
CA ARG A 118 6.54 14.83 6.02
C ARG A 118 7.57 13.78 5.61
N TYR A 119 7.33 13.07 4.51
CA TYR A 119 8.30 12.13 3.97
C TYR A 119 8.40 12.17 2.45
N LEU A 120 9.55 11.71 1.93
CA LEU A 120 9.77 11.51 0.50
C LEU A 120 9.12 10.19 0.06
N ILE A 121 8.34 10.26 -1.01
CA ILE A 121 7.66 9.09 -1.54
C ILE A 121 8.67 8.24 -2.33
N ASP A 122 8.81 6.98 -1.92
CA ASP A 122 9.45 5.89 -2.67
C ASP A 122 8.33 5.05 -3.32
N PRO A 123 7.90 5.41 -4.54
CA PRO A 123 6.66 4.90 -5.10
C PRO A 123 6.78 3.44 -5.50
N HIS A 124 5.93 2.62 -4.90
CA HIS A 124 5.86 1.20 -5.20
C HIS A 124 4.42 0.71 -5.13
N LEU A 125 4.15 -0.35 -5.89
CA LEU A 125 2.89 -1.07 -5.87
C LEU A 125 3.17 -2.54 -5.61
N SER A 126 2.68 -3.04 -4.49
CA SER A 126 2.95 -4.42 -4.07
C SER A 126 2.17 -5.43 -4.91
N LEU A 127 2.82 -6.56 -5.18
CA LEU A 127 2.25 -7.69 -5.92
C LEU A 127 2.00 -8.91 -5.03
N LEU A 128 2.63 -8.94 -3.84
CA LEU A 128 2.52 -10.04 -2.89
C LEU A 128 2.87 -9.57 -1.48
N TYR A 129 2.17 -10.10 -0.47
CA TYR A 129 2.51 -9.98 0.95
C TYR A 129 2.67 -11.36 1.58
N ALA A 130 3.91 -11.82 1.72
CA ALA A 130 4.21 -13.14 2.26
C ALA A 130 5.59 -13.18 2.90
N LYS A 131 5.78 -14.06 3.89
CA LYS A 131 7.11 -14.38 4.40
C LYS A 131 7.74 -15.43 3.48
N LEU A 132 8.74 -15.04 2.71
CA LEU A 132 9.39 -15.91 1.73
C LEU A 132 10.92 -15.79 1.81
N PRO A 133 11.67 -16.88 1.58
CA PRO A 133 13.13 -16.83 1.48
C PRO A 133 13.61 -15.89 0.37
N PRO A 134 14.74 -15.17 0.53
CA PRO A 134 15.27 -14.24 -0.46
C PRO A 134 15.39 -14.81 -1.88
N GLU A 135 15.88 -16.04 -2.02
CA GLU A 135 16.01 -16.69 -3.34
C GLU A 135 14.67 -16.86 -4.06
N THR A 136 13.59 -17.13 -3.31
CA THR A 136 12.24 -17.23 -3.88
C THR A 136 11.77 -15.86 -4.36
N LYS A 137 12.01 -14.81 -3.58
CA LYS A 137 11.67 -13.43 -3.94
C LYS A 137 12.43 -12.98 -5.21
N GLN A 138 13.72 -13.28 -5.29
CA GLN A 138 14.55 -12.99 -6.47
C GLN A 138 14.01 -13.68 -7.72
N ARG A 139 13.78 -15.00 -7.67
CA ARG A 139 13.22 -15.76 -8.81
C ARG A 139 11.87 -15.23 -9.28
N LEU A 140 11.04 -14.71 -8.38
CA LEU A 140 9.76 -14.08 -8.74
C LEU A 140 9.97 -12.75 -9.46
N ALA A 141 10.83 -11.89 -8.91
CA ALA A 141 11.17 -10.60 -9.51
C ALA A 141 11.73 -10.76 -10.94
N ASP A 142 12.58 -11.77 -11.15
CA ASP A 142 13.18 -12.05 -12.46
C ASP A 142 12.19 -12.59 -13.49
N LYS A 143 11.04 -13.15 -13.07
CA LYS A 143 10.05 -13.80 -13.94
C LYS A 143 8.85 -12.93 -14.29
N ILE A 144 8.45 -12.03 -13.40
CA ILE A 144 7.28 -11.18 -13.65
C ILE A 144 7.57 -10.24 -14.82
N ARG A 145 6.64 -10.19 -15.78
CA ARG A 145 6.66 -9.27 -16.91
C ARG A 145 5.30 -8.60 -16.98
N LEU A 146 5.30 -7.26 -16.96
CA LEU A 146 4.11 -6.46 -17.15
C LEU A 146 4.05 -6.02 -18.63
N PRO A 147 2.85 -5.95 -19.23
CA PRO A 147 2.69 -5.62 -20.65
C PRO A 147 2.82 -4.11 -20.94
N PHE A 148 3.21 -3.31 -19.94
CA PHE A 148 3.37 -1.86 -20.02
C PHE A 148 4.62 -1.41 -19.27
N ARG A 149 5.13 -0.23 -19.64
CA ARG A 149 6.25 0.43 -18.95
C ARG A 149 5.80 1.58 -18.06
N GLU A 150 4.57 2.04 -18.24
CA GLU A 150 3.98 3.15 -17.52
C GLU A 150 2.60 2.75 -17.01
N VAL A 151 2.19 3.36 -15.90
CA VAL A 151 0.86 3.16 -15.31
C VAL A 151 0.25 4.51 -15.02
N CYS A 152 -0.93 4.74 -15.60
CA CYS A 152 -1.76 5.90 -15.31
C CYS A 152 -2.62 5.61 -14.07
N PHE A 153 -2.69 6.58 -13.17
CA PHE A 153 -3.48 6.56 -11.94
C PHE A 153 -4.47 7.72 -11.92
N THR A 154 -5.72 7.42 -11.62
CA THR A 154 -6.85 8.33 -11.85
C THR A 154 -7.75 8.53 -10.64
N SER A 155 -7.51 7.80 -9.55
CA SER A 155 -8.32 7.91 -8.33
C SER A 155 -7.47 7.77 -7.08
N ILE A 156 -7.97 8.34 -5.97
CA ILE A 156 -7.35 8.24 -4.65
C ILE A 156 -8.41 7.74 -3.68
N CYS A 157 -8.05 6.87 -2.76
CA CYS A 157 -8.91 6.53 -1.62
C CYS A 157 -8.14 6.61 -0.30
N ALA A 158 -8.87 6.55 0.81
CA ALA A 158 -8.30 6.47 2.14
C ALA A 158 -8.74 5.18 2.84
N MET A 159 -7.78 4.47 3.40
CA MET A 159 -7.94 3.17 4.03
C MET A 159 -7.46 3.20 5.47
N ARG A 160 -8.21 2.59 6.38
CA ARG A 160 -7.70 2.28 7.72
C ARG A 160 -6.88 1.00 7.67
N CYS A 161 -5.72 1.02 8.31
CA CYS A 161 -4.86 -0.15 8.46
C CYS A 161 -4.12 -0.17 9.80
N ALA A 162 -3.63 -1.35 10.20
CA ALA A 162 -2.67 -1.46 11.30
C ALA A 162 -1.29 -0.92 10.87
N ARG A 163 -0.59 -0.23 11.77
CA ARG A 163 0.74 0.34 11.51
C ARG A 163 1.80 -0.22 12.49
N PRO A 164 2.86 -0.90 12.00
CA PRO A 164 3.00 -1.44 10.65
C PRO A 164 2.07 -2.64 10.42
N THR A 165 1.62 -2.85 9.19
CA THR A 165 0.95 -4.09 8.76
C THR A 165 2.02 -5.17 8.56
N THR A 166 1.92 -6.29 9.28
CA THR A 166 2.91 -7.38 9.27
C THR A 166 2.31 -8.78 9.12
N THR A 167 0.98 -8.90 9.02
CA THR A 167 0.29 -10.20 8.88
C THR A 167 -0.84 -10.15 7.85
N ALA A 168 -1.22 -11.32 7.34
CA ALA A 168 -2.35 -11.45 6.42
C ALA A 168 -3.68 -11.01 7.06
N SER A 169 -3.92 -11.40 8.32
CA SER A 169 -5.13 -11.02 9.04
C SER A 169 -5.23 -9.52 9.31
N GLU A 170 -4.13 -8.78 9.33
CA GLU A 170 -4.15 -7.31 9.39
C GLU A 170 -4.54 -6.69 8.04
N VAL A 171 -4.11 -7.28 6.92
CA VAL A 171 -4.52 -6.86 5.56
C VAL A 171 -6.01 -7.07 5.35
N GLU A 172 -6.54 -8.22 5.77
CA GLU A 172 -7.97 -8.55 5.68
C GLU A 172 -8.86 -7.61 6.52
N ARG A 173 -8.29 -6.93 7.50
CA ARG A 173 -8.99 -5.95 8.35
C ARG A 173 -8.89 -4.51 7.83
N TRP A 174 -8.22 -4.29 6.69
CA TRP A 174 -8.20 -2.98 6.06
C TRP A 174 -9.61 -2.53 5.70
N LYS A 175 -9.92 -1.25 5.95
CA LYS A 175 -11.26 -0.72 5.75
C LYS A 175 -11.23 0.57 4.95
N LEU A 176 -12.01 0.65 3.89
CA LEU A 176 -12.26 1.90 3.17
C LEU A 176 -12.93 2.92 4.09
N LEU A 177 -12.33 4.10 4.18
CA LEU A 177 -12.85 5.24 4.95
C LEU A 177 -13.44 6.30 4.02
N ALA A 178 -12.82 6.54 2.85
CA ALA A 178 -13.31 7.47 1.85
C ALA A 178 -12.81 7.04 0.45
N PRO A 179 -13.68 7.04 -0.58
CA PRO A 179 -13.30 6.81 -1.97
C PRO A 179 -12.81 8.08 -2.68
#